data_AF-A0AAE0RQG6-F1
#
_entry.id   AF-A0AAE0RQG6-F1
#
_cell.length_a   1.000
_cell.length_b   1.000
_cell.length_c   1.000
_cell.angle_alpha   90.00
_cell.angle_beta   90.00
_cell.angle_gamma   90.00
#
_symmetry.space_group_name_H-M   'P 1'
#
loop_
_entity.id
_entity.type
_entity.pdbx_description
1 polymer ?
#
loop_
_entity_poly.entity_id
_entity_poly.type
_entity_poly.pdbx_seq_one_letter_code
_entity_poly.pdbx_strand_id
1 'polypeptide(L)'
;MAVTDGNNLPPNNDSSECSLTVQGENCSMAGDSRVNVVPSLGSYHTLFVQEHNRIVNLLKGLGWTDSEDLFQEARKINIAQIQHITYNEFLSWLLTRTVLQQNSLLITGSKTTYFTGYDSTINTDIANDFGIAYR
;
A
#
# COMPACT_ATOMS: atom_id res chain seq x y z
N MET A 1 -5.83 -15.56 -1.17
CA MET A 1 -7.31 -15.46 -0.97
C MET A 1 -7.80 -14.12 -1.53
N ALA A 2 -9.04 -13.98 -2.02
CA ALA A 2 -9.57 -12.67 -2.43
C ALA A 2 -10.14 -11.93 -1.20
N VAL A 3 -9.94 -10.61 -1.10
CA VAL A 3 -10.22 -9.80 0.10
C VAL A 3 -11.36 -8.79 -0.13
N THR A 4 -12.51 -9.24 -0.63
CA THR A 4 -13.60 -8.33 -1.08
C THR A 4 -15.01 -8.88 -0.88
N ASP A 5 -15.99 -7.98 -0.83
CA ASP A 5 -17.44 -8.28 -0.71
C ASP A 5 -18.13 -8.58 -2.06
N GLY A 6 -17.71 -9.64 -2.76
CA GLY A 6 -18.36 -10.13 -3.99
C GLY A 6 -18.25 -9.25 -5.25
N ASN A 7 -18.16 -7.93 -5.11
CA ASN A 7 -18.08 -6.92 -6.17
C ASN A 7 -16.67 -6.30 -6.31
N ASN A 8 -15.64 -6.97 -5.81
CA ASN A 8 -14.25 -6.48 -5.79
C ASN A 8 -14.07 -5.14 -5.05
N LEU A 9 -14.93 -4.87 -4.05
CA LEU A 9 -14.85 -3.73 -3.15
C LEU A 9 -14.37 -4.16 -1.76
N PRO A 10 -13.76 -3.24 -0.98
CA PRO A 10 -13.43 -3.52 0.41
C PRO A 10 -14.65 -4.07 1.15
N PRO A 11 -14.45 -5.05 2.04
CA PRO A 11 -15.55 -5.60 2.82
C PRO A 11 -16.19 -4.54 3.72
N ASN A 12 -17.45 -4.69 4.06
CA ASN A 12 -18.15 -3.75 4.94
C ASN A 12 -17.78 -3.99 6.40
N ASN A 13 -17.81 -2.93 7.21
CA ASN A 13 -17.60 -2.99 8.66
C ASN A 13 -18.66 -2.15 9.38
N ASP A 14 -19.41 -2.75 10.30
CA ASP A 14 -20.39 -2.05 11.14
C ASP A 14 -19.75 -1.34 12.36
N SER A 15 -18.46 -0.98 12.26
CA SER A 15 -17.72 -0.35 13.36
C SER A 15 -18.19 1.07 13.65
N SER A 16 -18.17 1.45 14.94
CA SER A 16 -18.51 2.78 15.44
C SER A 16 -17.60 3.93 14.97
N GLU A 17 -16.48 3.62 14.31
CA GLU A 17 -15.51 4.61 13.81
C GLU A 17 -16.00 5.37 12.56
N CYS A 18 -17.09 4.92 11.95
CA CYS A 18 -17.68 5.52 10.77
C CYS A 18 -19.14 5.86 11.06
N SER A 19 -19.46 7.16 10.96
CA SER A 19 -20.80 7.68 11.25
C SER A 19 -21.57 7.89 9.95
N LEU A 20 -22.40 6.92 9.61
CA LEU A 20 -23.29 7.00 8.45
C LEU A 20 -24.46 7.94 8.75
N THR A 21 -24.68 8.94 7.91
CA THR A 21 -25.83 9.86 8.02
C THR A 21 -26.96 9.49 7.07
N VAL A 22 -26.69 8.65 6.07
CA VAL A 22 -27.63 8.23 5.03
C VAL A 22 -27.88 6.73 5.12
N GLN A 23 -29.16 6.32 5.07
CA GLN A 23 -29.53 4.91 5.00
C GLN A 23 -29.09 4.30 3.66
N GLY A 24 -28.40 3.16 3.74
CA GLY A 24 -27.91 2.41 2.57
C GLY A 24 -26.44 2.66 2.22
N GLU A 25 -25.76 3.56 2.94
CA GLU A 25 -24.30 3.63 2.91
C GLU A 25 -23.70 2.56 3.82
N ASN A 26 -22.53 2.05 3.45
CA ASN A 26 -21.77 1.09 4.25
C ASN A 26 -20.36 1.63 4.50
N CYS A 27 -19.84 1.40 5.69
CA CYS A 27 -18.47 1.74 6.01
C CYS A 27 -17.52 0.69 5.46
N SER A 28 -16.49 1.12 4.76
CA SER A 28 -15.45 0.23 4.24
C SER A 28 -14.56 -0.28 5.36
N MET A 29 -14.14 -1.53 5.25
CA MET A 29 -13.13 -2.16 6.10
C MET A 29 -11.80 -2.24 5.36
N ALA A 30 -10.74 -1.76 5.99
CA ALA A 30 -9.38 -1.87 5.49
C ALA A 30 -8.40 -2.06 6.66
N GLY A 31 -7.11 -2.19 6.35
CA GLY A 31 -6.06 -2.30 7.36
C GLY A 31 -5.80 -1.02 8.17
N ASP A 32 -6.37 0.12 7.76
CA ASP A 32 -6.30 1.40 8.47
C ASP A 32 -7.73 1.85 8.85
N SER A 33 -7.94 2.23 10.11
CA SER A 33 -9.26 2.64 10.62
C SER A 33 -9.77 3.94 9.99
N ARG A 34 -8.89 4.74 9.39
CA ARG A 34 -9.21 6.04 8.81
C ARG A 34 -9.71 5.92 7.36
N VAL A 35 -9.88 4.72 6.83
CA VAL A 35 -10.36 4.46 5.46
C VAL A 35 -11.62 5.26 5.09
N ASN A 36 -12.49 5.55 6.07
CA ASN A 36 -13.75 6.27 5.88
C ASN A 36 -13.69 7.78 6.18
N VAL A 37 -12.50 8.36 6.47
CA VAL A 37 -12.38 9.79 6.88
C VAL A 37 -12.58 10.74 5.70
N VAL A 38 -12.01 10.42 4.53
CA VAL A 38 -12.22 11.18 3.29
C VAL A 38 -12.35 10.23 2.09
N PRO A 39 -13.21 10.53 1.10
CA PRO A 39 -13.44 9.64 -0.04
C PRO A 39 -12.16 9.30 -0.84
N SER A 40 -11.22 10.24 -0.94
CA SER A 40 -9.95 10.02 -1.64
C SER A 40 -9.10 8.94 -0.96
N LEU A 41 -9.04 8.92 0.37
CA LEU A 41 -8.34 7.89 1.12
C LEU A 41 -9.01 6.53 0.93
N GLY A 42 -10.34 6.46 1.04
CA GLY A 42 -11.10 5.25 0.76
C GLY A 42 -10.88 4.71 -0.66
N SER A 43 -10.71 5.61 -1.64
CA SER A 43 -10.41 5.26 -3.02
C SER A 43 -9.02 4.61 -3.16
N TYR A 44 -7.99 5.11 -2.46
CA TYR A 44 -6.67 4.48 -2.43
C TYR A 44 -6.70 3.08 -1.81
N HIS A 45 -7.42 2.91 -0.69
CA HIS A 45 -7.59 1.57 -0.10
C HIS A 45 -8.29 0.61 -1.06
N THR A 46 -9.36 1.07 -1.72
CA THR A 46 -10.08 0.28 -2.73
C THR A 46 -9.15 -0.14 -3.88
N LEU A 47 -8.36 0.80 -4.41
CA LEU A 47 -7.41 0.53 -5.50
C LEU A 47 -6.47 -0.62 -5.14
N PHE A 48 -5.85 -0.58 -3.96
CA PHE A 48 -4.86 -1.59 -3.56
C PHE A 48 -5.49 -2.94 -3.18
N VAL A 49 -6.74 -2.96 -2.71
CA VAL A 49 -7.51 -4.20 -2.53
C VAL A 49 -7.81 -4.85 -3.89
N GLN A 50 -8.23 -4.05 -4.87
CA GLN A 50 -8.46 -4.52 -6.23
C GLN A 50 -7.17 -5.05 -6.88
N GLU A 51 -6.04 -4.36 -6.67
CA GLU A 51 -4.74 -4.80 -7.17
C GLU A 51 -4.29 -6.12 -6.51
N HIS A 52 -4.48 -6.27 -5.19
CA HIS A 52 -4.23 -7.54 -4.51
C HIS A 52 -5.01 -8.68 -5.17
N ASN A 53 -6.32 -8.50 -5.40
CA ASN A 53 -7.16 -9.51 -6.05
C ASN A 53 -6.72 -9.79 -7.49
N ARG A 54 -6.31 -8.76 -8.24
CA ARG A 54 -5.76 -8.92 -9.60
C ARG A 54 -4.50 -9.79 -9.57
N ILE A 55 -3.58 -9.53 -8.64
CA ILE A 55 -2.34 -10.32 -8.48
C ILE A 55 -2.66 -11.77 -8.08
N VAL A 56 -3.58 -11.99 -7.13
CA VAL A 56 -4.02 -13.34 -6.74
C VAL A 56 -4.57 -14.10 -7.94
N ASN A 57 -5.39 -13.46 -8.78
CA ASN A 57 -5.94 -14.11 -9.98
C ASN A 57 -4.86 -14.47 -11.00
N LEU A 58 -3.84 -13.63 -11.15
CA LEU A 58 -2.69 -13.95 -12.00
C LEU A 58 -1.88 -15.13 -11.45
N LEU A 59 -1.60 -15.16 -10.14
CA LEU A 59 -0.87 -16.27 -9.50
C LEU A 59 -1.64 -17.59 -9.62
N LYS A 60 -2.97 -17.57 -9.44
CA LYS A 60 -3.82 -18.73 -9.71
C LYS A 60 -3.72 -19.22 -11.15
N GLY A 61 -3.68 -18.30 -12.11
CA GLY A 61 -3.47 -18.61 -13.53
C GLY A 61 -2.12 -19.30 -13.82
N LEU A 62 -1.12 -19.11 -12.95
CA LEU A 62 0.17 -19.79 -13.00
C LEU A 62 0.17 -21.15 -12.28
N GLY A 63 -0.96 -21.59 -11.75
CA GLY A 63 -1.12 -22.88 -11.08
C GLY A 63 -0.92 -22.87 -9.56
N TRP A 64 -0.85 -21.69 -8.93
CA TRP A 64 -0.78 -21.60 -7.47
C TRP A 64 -2.14 -21.91 -6.85
N THR A 65 -2.16 -22.83 -5.87
CA THR A 65 -3.41 -23.33 -5.27
C THR A 65 -3.55 -23.04 -3.78
N ASP A 66 -2.43 -22.91 -3.05
CA ASP A 66 -2.46 -22.65 -1.61
C ASP A 66 -2.94 -21.23 -1.32
N SER A 67 -3.93 -21.10 -0.42
CA SER A 67 -4.60 -19.83 -0.16
C SER A 67 -3.74 -18.82 0.59
N GLU A 68 -2.85 -19.31 1.47
CA GLU A 68 -1.94 -18.51 2.28
C GLU A 68 -0.79 -18.01 1.43
N ASP A 69 -0.16 -18.90 0.65
CA ASP A 69 0.90 -18.53 -0.28
C ASP A 69 0.42 -17.48 -1.28
N LEU A 70 -0.78 -17.66 -1.84
CA LEU A 70 -1.42 -16.68 -2.72
C LEU A 70 -1.59 -15.31 -2.04
N PHE A 71 -1.97 -15.29 -0.77
CA PHE A 71 -2.15 -14.05 -0.02
C PHE A 71 -0.82 -13.35 0.25
N GLN A 72 0.18 -14.09 0.76
CA GLN A 72 1.48 -13.53 1.12
C GLN A 72 2.24 -13.03 -0.11
N GLU A 73 2.23 -13.77 -1.22
CA GLU A 73 2.90 -13.32 -2.45
C GLU A 73 2.19 -12.11 -3.08
N ALA A 74 0.86 -12.09 -3.12
CA ALA A 74 0.13 -10.92 -3.58
C ALA A 74 0.39 -9.69 -2.69
N ARG A 75 0.45 -9.88 -1.36
CA ARG A 75 0.82 -8.82 -0.40
C ARG A 75 2.24 -8.32 -0.66
N LYS A 76 3.21 -9.21 -0.86
CA LYS A 76 4.61 -8.87 -1.12
C LYS A 76 4.79 -8.05 -2.39
N ILE A 77 4.13 -8.44 -3.48
CA ILE A 77 4.15 -7.69 -4.75
C ILE A 77 3.52 -6.30 -4.56
N ASN A 78 2.39 -6.22 -3.86
CA ASN A 78 1.70 -4.95 -3.61
C ASN A 78 2.56 -3.99 -2.75
N ILE A 79 3.23 -4.50 -1.71
CA ILE A 79 4.22 -3.72 -0.92
C ILE A 79 5.32 -3.19 -1.82
N ALA A 80 5.86 -4.01 -2.73
CA ALA A 80 6.91 -3.58 -3.66
C ALA A 80 6.41 -2.50 -4.62
N GLN A 81 5.17 -2.58 -5.11
CA GLN A 81 4.55 -1.54 -5.93
C GLN A 81 4.42 -0.21 -5.18
N ILE A 82 3.93 -0.25 -3.93
CA ILE A 82 3.82 0.94 -3.08
C ILE A 82 5.21 1.57 -2.88
N GLN A 83 6.20 0.77 -2.49
CA GLN A 83 7.59 1.26 -2.32
C GLN A 83 8.15 1.87 -3.60
N HIS A 84 7.94 1.22 -4.76
CA HIS A 84 8.38 1.74 -6.04
C HIS A 84 7.76 3.10 -6.35
N ILE A 85 6.43 3.24 -6.21
CA ILE A 85 5.73 4.51 -6.41
C ILE A 85 6.27 5.57 -5.43
N THR A 86 6.45 5.21 -4.15
CA THR A 86 6.95 6.14 -3.14
C THR A 86 8.34 6.69 -3.47
N TYR A 87 9.32 5.81 -3.74
CA TYR A 87 10.70 6.24 -3.95
C TYR A 87 10.95 6.83 -5.35
N ASN A 88 10.33 6.28 -6.40
CA ASN A 88 10.59 6.74 -7.77
C ASN A 88 9.72 7.93 -8.18
N GLU A 89 8.48 8.02 -7.70
CA GLU A 89 7.53 9.02 -8.16
C GLU A 89 7.28 10.08 -7.08
N PHE A 90 6.79 9.67 -5.91
CA PHE A 90 6.36 10.60 -4.87
C PHE A 90 7.53 11.40 -4.28
N LEU A 91 8.62 10.74 -3.84
CA LEU A 91 9.77 11.43 -3.27
C LEU A 91 10.53 12.27 -4.31
N SER A 92 10.60 11.79 -5.56
CA SER A 92 11.17 12.56 -6.67
C SER A 92 10.40 13.83 -6.97
N TRP A 93 9.08 13.82 -6.75
CA TRP A 93 8.23 14.99 -6.89
C TRP A 93 8.33 15.92 -5.68
N LEU A 94 8.39 15.37 -4.46
CA LEU A 94 8.39 16.13 -3.22
C LEU A 94 9.74 16.78 -2.88
N LEU A 95 10.85 16.08 -3.13
CA LEU A 95 12.20 16.49 -2.72
C LEU A 95 13.05 16.90 -3.92
N THR A 96 13.96 17.85 -3.70
CA THR A 96 14.93 18.24 -4.73
C THR A 96 15.94 17.11 -4.99
N ARG A 97 16.39 16.97 -6.24
CA ARG A 97 17.42 15.99 -6.64
C ARG A 97 18.65 16.00 -5.73
N THR A 98 19.10 17.18 -5.27
CA THR A 98 20.24 17.31 -4.35
C THR A 98 20.00 16.56 -3.04
N VAL A 99 18.82 16.72 -2.43
CA VAL A 99 18.45 16.05 -1.18
C VAL A 99 18.37 14.54 -1.39
N LEU A 100 17.76 14.11 -2.50
CA LEU A 100 17.67 12.69 -2.84
C LEU A 100 19.07 12.08 -3.05
N GLN A 101 19.99 12.79 -3.70
CA GLN A 101 21.34 12.32 -3.93
C GLN A 101 22.14 12.21 -2.62
N GLN A 102 22.06 13.24 -1.77
CA GLN A 102 22.74 13.29 -0.49
C GLN A 102 22.30 12.15 0.45
N ASN A 103 21.02 11.78 0.39
CA ASN A 103 20.46 10.71 1.21
C ASN A 103 20.46 9.34 0.51
N SER A 104 21.15 9.20 -0.63
CA SER A 104 21.21 7.94 -1.40
C SER A 104 19.83 7.37 -1.79
N LEU A 105 18.84 8.26 -1.97
CA LEU A 105 17.46 7.93 -2.36
C LEU A 105 17.23 7.99 -3.87
N LEU A 106 18.19 8.52 -4.63
CA LEU A 106 18.13 8.48 -6.09
C LEU A 106 18.31 7.04 -6.57
N ILE A 107 17.26 6.49 -7.16
CA ILE A 107 17.36 5.27 -7.96
C ILE A 107 18.07 5.65 -9.26
N THR A 108 19.41 5.65 -9.22
CA THR A 108 20.29 6.14 -10.29
C THR A 108 20.50 5.08 -11.38
N GLY A 109 19.45 4.31 -11.65
CA GLY A 109 19.55 3.01 -12.27
C GLY A 109 18.95 2.89 -13.65
N SER A 110 19.56 2.07 -14.51
CA SER A 110 18.84 1.41 -15.61
C SER A 110 17.73 0.53 -15.03
N LYS A 111 16.76 0.09 -15.84
CA LYS A 111 15.68 -0.86 -15.44
C LYS A 111 16.18 -2.16 -14.78
N THR A 112 17.49 -2.40 -14.75
CA THR A 112 18.16 -3.61 -14.25
C THR A 112 18.89 -3.44 -12.92
N THR A 113 18.99 -2.24 -12.35
CA THR A 113 19.73 -2.01 -11.09
C THR A 113 18.77 -1.79 -9.93
N TYR A 114 19.03 -2.43 -8.79
CA TYR A 114 18.25 -2.37 -7.56
C TYR A 114 19.12 -1.91 -6.38
N PHE A 115 18.49 -1.44 -5.31
CA PHE A 115 19.18 -1.04 -4.09
C PHE A 115 19.83 -2.25 -3.40
N THR A 116 21.12 -2.14 -3.05
CA THR A 116 21.91 -3.22 -2.41
C THR A 116 22.42 -2.85 -1.01
N GLY A 117 22.11 -1.65 -0.52
CA GLY A 117 22.60 -1.13 0.77
C GLY A 117 21.77 -1.55 1.98
N TYR A 118 21.20 -2.76 1.99
CA TYR A 118 20.48 -3.25 3.16
C TYR A 118 21.45 -3.46 4.33
N ASP A 119 21.13 -2.88 5.47
CA ASP A 119 21.88 -3.01 6.72
C ASP A 119 20.89 -3.32 7.85
N SER A 120 21.06 -4.51 8.46
CA SER A 120 20.19 -5.01 9.52
C SER A 120 20.34 -4.25 10.85
N THR A 121 21.34 -3.38 10.98
CA THR A 121 21.58 -2.57 12.18
C THR A 121 20.83 -1.23 12.17
N ILE A 122 20.26 -0.85 11.02
CA ILE A 122 19.49 0.39 10.89
C ILE A 122 18.17 0.27 11.64
N ASN A 123 17.84 1.26 12.47
CA ASN A 123 16.54 1.37 13.11
C ASN A 123 15.48 1.80 12.08
N THR A 124 14.45 0.96 11.90
CA THR A 124 13.33 1.21 10.97
C THR A 124 12.08 1.76 11.66
N ASP A 125 12.15 2.07 12.95
CA ASP A 125 11.03 2.65 13.68
C ASP A 125 10.70 4.06 13.19
N ILE A 126 9.42 4.42 13.27
CA ILE A 126 8.95 5.75 12.91
C ILE A 126 9.35 6.73 14.03
N ALA A 127 10.22 7.70 13.71
CA ALA A 127 10.62 8.72 14.65
C ALA A 127 9.44 9.65 15.02
N ASN A 128 9.31 10.01 16.29
CA ASN A 128 8.26 10.94 16.77
C ASN A 128 8.27 12.26 15.99
N ASP A 129 9.46 12.81 15.73
CA ASP A 129 9.63 14.06 15.01
C ASP A 129 9.07 13.98 13.59
N PHE A 130 9.18 12.82 12.94
CA PHE A 130 8.58 12.59 11.62
C PHE A 130 7.05 12.62 11.69
N GLY A 131 6.44 12.03 12.73
CA GLY A 131 4.99 12.07 12.93
C GLY A 131 4.43 13.47 13.16
N ILE A 132 5.26 14.42 13.62
CA ILE A 132 4.89 15.83 13.77
C ILE A 132 5.16 16.62 12.48
N ALA A 133 6.28 16.34 11.80
CA ALA A 133 6.65 17.04 10.56
C ALA A 133 5.75 16.68 9.37
N TYR A 134 5.28 15.44 9.30
CA TYR A 134 4.41 14.92 8.24
C TYR A 134 2.95 14.85 8.72
N ARG A 135 2.33 16.03 8.88
CA ARG A 135 0.95 16.18 9.34
C ARG A 135 0.01 16.66 8.25
#